data_AF-A0A9D5JJY3-F1
#
_entry.id   AF-A0A9D5JJY3-F1
#
_cell.length_a   1.000
_cell.length_b   1.000
_cell.length_c   1.000
_cell.angle_alpha   90.00
_cell.angle_beta   90.00
_cell.angle_gamma   90.00
#
_symmetry.space_group_name_H-M   'P 1'
#
loop_
_entity.id
_entity.type
_entity.pdbx_description
1 polymer ?
#
loop_
_entity_poly.entity_id
_entity_poly.type
_entity_poly.pdbx_seq_one_letter_code
_entity_poly.pdbx_strand_id
1 'polypeptide(L)'
;MTESMLIGCRSSRKGIRVEKRKPGVEGLSAYGPEFFERFNGMFAIGAWDTENQNLYISRDRFGVKPLYYWFNGKTFVFSSEIKAIIKHPEYEIDVDLGTLNEYFTFQNLFTYRTLFKGIEMLNTQRIWQ
;
A
#
# COMPACT_ATOMS: atom_id res chain seq x y z
N MET A 1 -4.03 -13.63 10.01
CA MET A 1 -5.31 -12.97 9.67
C MET A 1 -5.15 -11.47 9.81
N THR A 2 -4.82 -10.77 8.73
CA THR A 2 -4.96 -9.31 8.64
C THR A 2 -5.29 -9.04 7.19
N GLU A 3 -6.57 -9.23 6.84
CA GLU A 3 -7.12 -8.83 5.55
C GLU A 3 -6.77 -7.36 5.33
N SER A 4 -6.20 -7.07 4.16
CA SER A 4 -5.91 -5.71 3.71
C SER A 4 -7.23 -4.95 3.72
N MET A 5 -7.41 -4.07 4.69
CA MET A 5 -8.63 -3.30 4.80
C MET A 5 -8.56 -2.16 3.79
N LEU A 6 -9.19 -2.36 2.63
CA LEU A 6 -9.59 -1.27 1.75
C LEU A 6 -10.58 -0.41 2.55
N ILE A 7 -10.13 0.75 3.05
CA ILE A 7 -11.06 1.73 3.61
C ILE A 7 -11.39 2.68 2.47
N GLY A 8 -12.50 2.39 1.78
CA GLY A 8 -13.10 3.33 0.84
C GLY A 8 -13.51 4.57 1.60
N CYS A 9 -12.81 5.68 1.37
CA CYS A 9 -13.21 6.98 1.87
C CYS A 9 -14.03 7.68 0.79
N ARG A 10 -15.25 8.11 1.12
CA ARG A 10 -16.04 9.00 0.26
C ARG A 10 -15.83 10.42 0.76
N SER A 11 -15.21 11.27 -0.06
CA SER A 11 -15.18 12.71 0.21
C SER A 11 -16.56 13.29 -0.13
N SER A 12 -17.15 14.03 0.81
CA SER A 12 -18.35 14.83 0.58
C SER A 12 -18.27 16.11 1.42
N ARG A 13 -17.86 17.20 0.76
CA ARG A 13 -18.01 18.64 1.11
C ARG A 13 -17.61 19.17 2.50
N LYS A 14 -17.44 18.36 3.55
CA LYS A 14 -16.85 18.74 4.85
C LYS A 14 -16.36 17.49 5.60
N GLY A 15 -15.25 16.92 5.15
CA GLY A 15 -14.57 15.82 5.84
C GLY A 15 -14.66 14.48 5.14
N ILE A 16 -13.56 13.73 5.26
CA ILE A 16 -13.37 12.34 4.86
C ILE A 16 -14.34 11.49 5.70
N ARG A 17 -15.34 10.87 5.06
CA ARG A 17 -16.34 10.05 5.77
C ARG A 17 -15.78 8.64 6.00
N VAL A 18 -15.49 8.35 7.26
CA VAL A 18 -14.94 7.08 7.73
C VAL A 18 -16.06 6.03 7.84
N GLU A 19 -16.04 4.99 7.02
CA GLU A 19 -17.12 3.98 6.99
C GLU A 19 -17.02 2.96 8.15
N LYS A 20 -15.88 2.90 8.86
CA LYS A 20 -15.71 2.13 10.10
C LYS A 20 -14.78 2.87 11.05
N ARG A 21 -15.28 3.27 12.23
CA ARG A 21 -14.52 3.98 13.29
C ARG A 21 -13.13 3.35 13.49
N LYS A 22 -12.13 3.92 12.84
CA LYS A 22 -10.74 3.50 12.94
C LYS A 22 -9.89 4.77 13.01
N PRO A 23 -9.05 4.92 14.05
CA PRO A 23 -8.37 6.18 14.35
C PRO A 23 -7.50 6.71 13.19
N GLY A 24 -7.01 5.81 12.31
CA GLY A 24 -6.21 6.21 11.14
C GLY A 24 -6.95 7.07 10.11
N VAL A 25 -8.25 6.83 9.90
CA VAL A 25 -9.02 7.53 8.86
C VAL A 25 -9.57 8.85 9.37
N GLU A 26 -9.95 8.91 10.65
CA GLU A 26 -10.38 10.15 11.31
C GLU A 26 -9.23 11.18 11.33
N GLY A 27 -8.01 10.71 11.59
CA GLY A 27 -6.83 11.57 11.53
C GLY A 27 -6.52 12.08 10.12
N LEU A 28 -6.63 11.23 9.09
CA LEU A 28 -6.49 11.67 7.70
C LEU A 28 -7.54 12.74 7.33
N SER A 29 -8.78 12.58 7.82
CA SER A 29 -9.83 13.59 7.64
C SER A 29 -9.52 14.94 8.25
N ALA A 30 -8.91 14.93 9.44
CA ALA A 30 -8.74 16.12 10.25
C ALA A 30 -7.43 16.87 9.92
N TYR A 31 -6.39 16.13 9.52
CA TYR A 31 -5.03 16.65 9.39
C TYR A 31 -4.39 16.43 8.02
N GLY A 32 -5.11 15.81 7.07
CA GLY A 32 -4.55 15.52 5.75
C GLY A 32 -3.51 14.41 5.75
N PRO A 33 -2.85 14.15 4.61
CA PRO A 33 -1.88 13.04 4.45
C PRO A 33 -0.66 13.15 5.38
N GLU A 34 -0.33 14.34 5.87
CA GLU A 34 0.71 14.58 6.87
C GLU A 34 0.41 13.88 8.22
N PHE A 35 -0.86 13.50 8.46
CA PHE A 35 -1.25 12.70 9.62
C PHE A 35 -0.48 11.38 9.73
N PHE A 36 -0.13 10.76 8.59
CA PHE A 36 0.56 9.47 8.61
C PHE A 36 1.93 9.54 9.28
N GLU A 37 2.57 10.72 9.29
CA GLU A 37 3.83 10.93 10.00
C GLU A 37 3.66 11.03 11.52
N ARG A 38 2.45 11.35 11.99
CA ARG A 38 2.15 11.49 13.42
C ARG A 38 1.57 10.21 14.01
N PHE A 39 1.19 9.26 13.15
CA PHE A 39 0.55 8.03 13.57
C PHE A 39 1.57 7.01 14.11
N ASN A 40 1.54 6.81 15.43
CA ASN A 40 2.38 5.83 16.12
C ASN A 40 1.64 4.50 16.28
N GLY A 41 2.13 3.46 15.61
CA GLY A 41 1.59 2.10 15.72
C GLY A 41 1.99 1.19 14.55
N MET A 42 1.54 -0.06 14.59
CA MET A 42 1.66 -1.00 13.47
C MET A 42 0.43 -0.86 12.56
N PHE A 43 0.62 -0.44 11.31
CA PHE A 43 -0.46 -0.22 10.36
C PHE A 43 0.01 -0.38 8.91
N ALA A 44 -0.96 -0.68 8.04
CA ALA A 44 -0.86 -0.55 6.60
C ALA A 44 -2.25 -0.14 6.11
N ILE A 45 -2.37 1.06 5.54
CA ILE A 45 -3.65 1.70 5.23
C ILE A 45 -3.62 2.31 3.83
N GLY A 46 -4.79 2.28 3.19
CA GLY A 46 -5.06 2.99 1.96
C GLY A 46 -6.32 3.82 2.12
N ALA A 47 -6.31 5.02 1.55
CA ALA A 47 -7.42 5.96 1.55
C ALA A 47 -7.55 6.57 0.16
N TRP A 48 -8.75 6.47 -0.40
CA TRP A 48 -9.07 7.03 -1.70
C TRP A 48 -9.83 8.35 -1.53
N ASP A 49 -9.35 9.41 -2.15
CA ASP A 49 -10.07 10.67 -2.27
C ASP A 49 -10.89 10.67 -3.56
N THR A 50 -12.21 10.57 -3.43
CA THR A 50 -13.12 10.55 -4.57
C THR A 50 -13.27 11.89 -5.27
N GLU A 51 -13.00 13.01 -4.60
CA GLU A 51 -13.14 14.36 -5.18
C GLU A 51 -11.91 14.70 -6.02
N ASN A 52 -10.72 14.45 -5.50
CA ASN A 52 -9.46 14.74 -6.21
C ASN A 52 -8.89 13.54 -7.00
N GLN A 53 -9.50 12.36 -6.87
CA GLN A 53 -9.05 11.10 -7.47
C GLN A 53 -7.63 10.69 -7.05
N ASN A 54 -7.27 10.94 -5.79
CA ASN A 54 -5.94 10.63 -5.25
C ASN A 54 -6.00 9.37 -4.37
N LEU A 55 -5.02 8.48 -4.51
CA LEU A 55 -4.87 7.29 -3.65
C LEU A 55 -3.72 7.48 -2.68
N TYR A 56 -4.03 7.68 -1.40
CA TYR A 56 -3.05 7.73 -0.35
C TYR A 56 -2.85 6.34 0.26
N ILE A 57 -1.64 5.80 0.17
CA ILE A 57 -1.25 4.57 0.88
C ILE A 57 -0.08 4.85 1.81
N SER A 58 -0.09 4.23 2.98
CA SER A 58 0.98 4.36 3.97
C SER A 58 1.08 3.12 4.85
N ARG A 59 2.27 2.86 5.37
CA ARG A 59 2.55 1.75 6.28
C ARG A 59 3.45 2.20 7.44
N ASP A 60 3.53 1.36 8.46
CA ASP A 60 4.27 1.66 9.68
C ASP A 60 5.75 1.92 9.44
N ARG A 61 6.31 2.81 10.27
CA ARG A 61 7.71 3.26 10.22
C ARG A 61 8.73 2.13 10.39
N PHE A 62 8.36 1.11 11.17
CA PHE A 62 9.24 0.00 11.49
C PHE A 62 9.13 -1.14 10.46
N GLY A 63 8.26 -1.01 9.45
CA GLY A 63 8.06 -2.02 8.43
C GLY A 63 7.50 -3.34 8.97
N VAL A 64 6.86 -3.36 10.14
CA VAL A 64 6.33 -4.58 10.76
C VAL A 64 5.19 -5.16 9.95
N LYS A 65 4.36 -4.33 9.31
CA LYS A 65 3.26 -4.76 8.43
C LYS A 65 3.61 -4.51 6.97
N PRO A 66 3.91 -5.58 6.18
CA PRO A 66 4.19 -5.41 4.76
C PRO A 66 2.96 -4.86 4.03
N LEU A 67 3.25 -4.01 3.05
CA LEU A 67 2.28 -3.52 2.09
C LEU A 67 2.96 -3.60 0.72
N TYR A 68 2.37 -4.36 -0.18
CA TYR A 68 2.84 -4.55 -1.54
C TYR A 68 1.91 -3.84 -2.51
N TYR A 69 2.43 -3.43 -3.65
CA TYR A 69 1.66 -2.84 -4.73
C TYR A 69 2.16 -3.29 -6.09
N TRP A 70 1.29 -3.16 -7.09
CA TRP A 70 1.56 -3.36 -8.50
C TRP A 70 0.83 -2.28 -9.30
N PHE A 71 1.51 -1.74 -10.31
CA PHE A 71 0.94 -0.73 -11.19
C PHE A 71 1.38 -0.99 -12.63
N ASN A 72 0.41 -1.08 -13.55
CA ASN A 72 0.66 -1.28 -14.98
C ASN A 72 0.50 0.00 -15.82
N GLY A 73 0.42 1.18 -15.18
CA GLY A 73 0.14 2.45 -15.85
C GLY A 73 -1.34 2.82 -15.90
N LYS A 74 -2.25 1.87 -15.67
CA LYS A 74 -3.72 2.08 -15.69
C LYS A 74 -4.39 1.62 -14.41
N THR A 75 -3.97 0.47 -13.90
CA THR A 75 -4.55 -0.21 -12.76
C THR A 75 -3.52 -0.26 -11.64
N PHE A 76 -3.90 0.29 -10.48
CA PHE A 76 -3.11 0.25 -9.26
C PHE A 76 -3.72 -0.72 -8.27
N VAL A 77 -2.98 -1.76 -7.88
CA VAL A 77 -3.42 -2.79 -6.93
C VAL A 77 -2.46 -2.82 -5.75
N PHE A 78 -2.98 -2.84 -4.53
CA PHE A 78 -2.16 -2.98 -3.33
C PHE A 78 -2.77 -3.98 -2.34
N SER A 79 -1.92 -4.65 -1.58
CA SER A 79 -2.33 -5.61 -0.55
C SER A 79 -1.23 -5.84 0.47
N SER A 80 -1.60 -6.27 1.67
CA SER A 80 -0.65 -6.76 2.67
C SER A 80 -0.01 -8.12 2.29
N GLU A 81 -0.55 -8.81 1.29
CA GLU A 81 -0.06 -10.11 0.83
C GLU A 81 0.07 -10.16 -0.70
N ILE A 82 1.25 -10.54 -1.21
CA ILE A 82 1.51 -10.67 -2.66
C ILE A 82 0.48 -11.60 -3.34
N LYS A 83 0.07 -12.67 -2.64
CA LYS A 83 -0.88 -13.66 -3.14
C LYS A 83 -2.25 -13.09 -3.53
N ALA A 84 -2.61 -11.92 -2.99
CA ALA A 84 -3.85 -11.23 -3.37
C ALA A 84 -3.67 -10.45 -4.68
N ILE A 85 -2.48 -9.85 -4.88
CA ILE A 85 -2.13 -9.12 -6.11
C ILE A 85 -2.04 -10.09 -7.29
N ILE A 86 -1.39 -11.25 -7.13
CA ILE A 86 -1.24 -12.23 -8.22
C ILE A 86 -2.56 -12.84 -8.70
N LYS A 87 -3.64 -12.70 -7.92
CA LYS A 87 -4.98 -13.17 -8.31
C LYS A 87 -5.75 -12.13 -9.14
N HIS A 88 -5.20 -10.92 -9.30
CA HIS A 88 -5.84 -9.89 -10.09
C HIS A 88 -5.88 -10.31 -11.58
N PRO A 89 -7.02 -10.18 -12.29
CA PRO A 89 -7.16 -10.67 -13.66
C PRO A 89 -6.17 -10.07 -14.66
N GLU A 90 -5.74 -8.83 -14.43
CA GLU A 90 -4.77 -8.13 -15.29
C GLU A 90 -3.30 -8.42 -14.94
N TYR A 91 -3.03 -9.17 -13.86
CA TYR A 91 -1.67 -9.52 -13.48
C TYR A 91 -1.25 -10.84 -14.12
N GLU A 92 -0.22 -10.80 -14.95
CA GLU A 92 0.42 -12.00 -15.48
C GLU A 92 1.56 -12.43 -14.55
N ILE A 93 1.52 -13.69 -14.10
CA ILE A 93 2.55 -14.24 -13.21
C ILE A 93 3.85 -14.37 -13.99
N ASP A 94 4.84 -13.56 -13.62
CA ASP A 94 6.19 -13.59 -14.18
C ASP A 94 7.22 -13.37 -13.06
N VAL A 95 8.44 -13.85 -13.29
CA VAL A 95 9.55 -13.79 -12.32
C VAL A 95 10.46 -12.61 -12.63
N ASP A 96 10.81 -11.83 -11.60
CA ASP A 96 11.86 -10.83 -11.73
C ASP A 96 13.23 -11.52 -11.69
N LEU A 97 13.82 -11.75 -12.87
CA LEU A 97 15.13 -12.41 -13.01
C LEU A 97 16.26 -11.62 -12.32
N GLY A 98 16.14 -10.30 -12.21
CA GLY A 98 17.12 -9.46 -11.53
C GLY A 98 17.10 -9.71 -10.02
N THR A 99 15.91 -9.68 -9.44
CA THR A 99 15.71 -9.99 -8.01
C THR A 99 15.99 -11.46 -7.71
N LEU A 100 15.71 -12.37 -8.64
CA LEU A 100 16.07 -13.78 -8.52
C LEU A 100 17.59 -13.98 -8.47
N ASN A 101 18.34 -13.30 -9.35
CA ASN A 101 19.79 -13.34 -9.36
C ASN A 101 20.39 -12.73 -8.07
N GLU A 102 19.85 -11.61 -7.60
CA GLU A 102 20.20 -11.00 -6.31
C GLU A 102 20.02 -12.00 -5.17
N TYR A 103 18.86 -12.66 -5.11
CA TYR A 103 18.55 -13.66 -4.11
C TYR A 103 19.52 -14.85 -4.15
N PHE A 104 19.84 -15.39 -5.33
CA PHE A 104 20.80 -16.50 -5.43
C PHE A 104 22.22 -16.10 -5.06
N THR A 105 22.61 -14.85 -5.33
CA THR A 105 23.96 -14.35 -5.03
C THR A 105 24.15 -14.10 -3.53
N PHE A 106 23.16 -13.49 -2.88
CA PHE A 106 23.31 -12.99 -1.51
C PHE A 106 22.45 -13.71 -0.48
N GLN A 107 21.58 -14.63 -0.92
CA GLN A 107 20.56 -15.30 -0.09
C GLN A 107 19.64 -14.31 0.65
N ASN A 108 19.55 -13.08 0.15
CA ASN A 108 18.78 -11.99 0.75
C ASN A 108 18.35 -10.98 -0.34
N LEU A 109 17.34 -10.17 -0.04
CA LEU A 109 16.89 -9.05 -0.88
C LEU A 109 17.21 -7.73 -0.18
N PHE A 110 17.96 -6.86 -0.83
CA PHE A 110 18.34 -5.53 -0.32
C PHE A 110 17.46 -4.42 -0.89
N THR A 111 16.60 -4.75 -1.83
CA THR A 111 15.65 -3.82 -2.45
C THR A 111 14.23 -4.07 -1.95
N TYR A 112 13.31 -3.14 -2.24
CA TYR A 112 11.88 -3.35 -2.02
C TYR A 112 11.21 -4.21 -3.09
N ARG A 113 11.98 -4.81 -4.00
CA ARG A 113 11.42 -5.68 -5.04
C ARG A 113 11.05 -7.04 -4.45
N THR A 114 10.20 -7.74 -5.19
CA THR A 114 9.84 -9.12 -4.88
C THR A 114 10.28 -10.02 -6.03
N LEU A 115 10.23 -11.33 -5.83
CA LEU A 115 10.50 -12.29 -6.91
C LEU A 115 9.45 -12.23 -8.03
N PHE A 116 8.31 -11.58 -7.79
CA PHE A 116 7.25 -11.40 -8.76
C PHE A 116 7.45 -10.10 -9.52
N LYS A 117 7.46 -10.19 -10.84
CA LYS A 117 7.76 -9.05 -11.71
C LYS A 117 6.77 -7.91 -11.50
N GLY A 118 7.31 -6.71 -11.30
CA GLY A 118 6.53 -5.49 -11.09
C GLY A 118 5.78 -5.38 -9.76
N ILE A 119 5.85 -6.40 -8.89
CA ILE A 119 5.30 -6.32 -7.53
C ILE A 119 6.40 -5.80 -6.61
N GLU A 120 6.12 -4.68 -5.97
CA GLU A 120 7.06 -4.00 -5.08
C GLU A 120 6.45 -3.85 -3.68
N MET A 121 7.30 -3.90 -2.67
CA MET A 121 6.97 -3.51 -1.32
C MET A 121 6.98 -1.99 -1.23
N LEU A 122 5.93 -1.40 -0.65
CA LEU A 122 5.87 0.03 -0.40
C LEU A 122 7.02 0.41 0.55
N ASN A 123 7.83 1.37 0.13
CA ASN A 123 8.86 1.96 0.98
C ASN A 123 8.20 2.75 2.12
N THR A 124 8.77 2.62 3.31
CA THR A 124 8.41 3.39 4.49
C THR A 124 8.52 4.90 4.19
N GLN A 125 7.56 5.68 4.68
CA GLN A 125 7.49 7.15 4.55
C GLN A 125 7.06 7.71 3.17
N ARG A 126 6.63 6.87 2.22
CA ARG A 126 6.23 7.36 0.89
C ARG A 126 4.71 7.41 0.73
N ILE A 127 4.17 8.62 0.64
CA ILE A 127 2.78 8.88 0.25
C ILE A 127 2.74 8.88 -1.28
N TRP A 128 1.95 7.97 -1.88
CA TRP A 128 1.61 8.05 -3.29
C TRP A 128 0.42 9.00 -3.49
N GLN A 129 0.43 9.76 -4.59
CA GLN A 129 -0.65 10.67 -5.04
C GLN A 129 -1.14 10.21 -6.40
#